data_AF-A0A177B700-F1
#
_entry.id   AF-A0A177B700-F1
#
_cell.length_a   1.000
_cell.length_b   1.000
_cell.length_c   1.000
_cell.angle_alpha   90.00
_cell.angle_beta   90.00
_cell.angle_gamma   90.00
#
_symmetry.space_group_name_H-M   'P 1'
#
loop_
_entity.id
_entity.type
_entity.pdbx_description
1 polymer ?
#
loop_
_entity_poly.entity_id
_entity_poly.type
_entity_poly.pdbx_seq_one_letter_code
_entity_poly.pdbx_strand_id
1 'polypeptide(L)'
;MKYNKTVEQVQLNYMQKVVRTLMKDTNAWPFLKPVDVKGLNLQDYYDVIKNPMDLSTIKKRLESKHYLTADECIYDVCLMFSNCYIYNIIGD
;
A
#
# COMPACT_ATOMS: atom_id res chain seq x y z
N MET A 1 26.79 2.46 13.35
CA MET A 1 26.13 1.81 12.18
C MET A 1 25.22 0.62 12.55
N LYS A 2 25.56 -0.27 13.50
CA LYS A 2 24.63 -1.35 13.95
C LYS A 2 23.32 -0.85 14.56
N TYR A 3 23.37 0.23 15.36
CA TYR A 3 22.21 0.80 16.05
C TYR A 3 21.07 1.23 15.10
N ASN A 4 21.38 2.01 14.07
CA ASN A 4 20.37 2.44 13.08
C ASN A 4 19.72 1.25 12.35
N LYS A 5 20.51 0.21 12.04
CA LYS A 5 19.98 -1.02 11.42
C LYS A 5 18.97 -1.75 12.33
N THR A 6 19.15 -1.68 13.65
CA THR A 6 18.22 -2.26 14.61
C THR A 6 16.94 -1.43 14.73
N VAL A 7 17.03 -0.10 14.72
CA VAL A 7 15.85 0.78 14.77
C VAL A 7 14.96 0.58 13.55
N GLU A 8 15.54 0.59 12.34
CA GLU A 8 14.78 0.37 11.10
C GLU A 8 14.08 -0.99 11.09
N GLN A 9 14.78 -2.04 11.52
CA GLN A 9 14.17 -3.37 11.59
C GLN A 9 12.99 -3.43 12.57
N VAL A 10 13.07 -2.70 13.69
CA VAL A 10 11.96 -2.59 14.65
C VAL A 10 10.79 -1.84 14.04
N GLN A 11 11.04 -0.73 13.34
CA GLN A 11 9.98 0.04 12.68
C GLN A 11 9.32 -0.75 11.55
N LEU A 12 10.09 -1.47 10.72
CA LEU A 12 9.55 -2.36 9.68
C LEU A 12 8.71 -3.50 10.28
N ASN A 13 9.12 -4.08 11.40
CA ASN A 13 8.31 -5.06 12.13
C ASN A 13 7.01 -4.45 12.67
N TYR A 14 7.04 -3.19 13.10
CA TYR A 14 5.84 -2.46 13.49
C TYR A 14 4.92 -2.22 12.28
N MET A 15 5.48 -1.81 11.14
CA MET A 15 4.71 -1.65 9.90
C MET A 15 4.03 -2.95 9.45
N GLN A 16 4.67 -4.11 9.61
CA GLN A 16 4.01 -5.41 9.37
C GLN A 16 2.76 -5.60 10.23
N LYS A 17 2.79 -5.17 11.49
CA LYS A 17 1.60 -5.24 12.37
C LYS A 17 0.53 -4.26 11.90
N VAL A 18 0.90 -3.02 11.58
CA VAL A 18 -0.03 -1.99 11.07
C VAL A 18 -0.73 -2.47 9.79
N VAL A 19 0.02 -2.94 8.80
CA VAL A 19 -0.55 -3.44 7.53
C VAL A 19 -1.50 -4.62 7.78
N ARG A 20 -1.14 -5.55 8.67
CA ARG A 20 -2.04 -6.67 9.05
C ARG A 20 -3.30 -6.19 9.76
N THR A 21 -3.23 -5.13 10.55
CA THR A 21 -4.42 -4.52 11.17
C THR A 21 -5.30 -3.86 10.12
N LEU A 22 -4.72 -3.07 9.21
CA LEU A 22 -5.45 -2.44 8.10
C LEU A 22 -6.18 -3.49 7.25
N MET A 23 -5.52 -4.60 6.91
CA MET A 23 -6.14 -5.69 6.15
C MET A 23 -7.33 -6.38 6.84
N LYS A 24 -7.49 -6.21 8.16
CA LYS A 24 -8.60 -6.78 8.93
C LYS A 24 -9.76 -5.82 9.13
N ASP A 25 -9.59 -4.55 8.78
CA ASP A 25 -10.67 -3.57 8.85
C ASP A 25 -11.80 -3.99 7.90
N THR A 26 -13.05 -3.84 8.32
CA THR A 26 -14.23 -4.23 7.52
C THR A 26 -14.34 -3.42 6.24
N ASN A 27 -13.76 -2.22 6.19
CA ASN A 27 -13.76 -1.33 5.04
C ASN A 27 -12.52 -1.51 4.15
N ALA A 28 -11.62 -2.44 4.49
CA ALA A 28 -10.37 -2.63 3.73
C ALA A 28 -10.58 -3.31 2.38
N TRP A 29 -11.75 -3.89 2.12
CA TRP A 29 -12.02 -4.73 0.95
C TRP A 29 -11.59 -4.13 -0.41
N PRO A 30 -11.69 -2.80 -0.70
CA PRO A 30 -11.22 -2.23 -1.96
C PRO A 30 -9.71 -2.21 -2.10
N PHE A 31 -8.99 -2.27 -0.97
CA PHE A 31 -7.54 -2.11 -0.88
C PHE A 31 -6.80 -3.43 -0.69
N LEU A 32 -7.51 -4.56 -0.49
CA LEU A 32 -6.90 -5.85 -0.18
C LEU A 32 -6.08 -6.44 -1.33
N LYS A 33 -6.39 -6.06 -2.57
CA LYS A 33 -5.82 -6.60 -3.81
C LYS A 33 -5.62 -5.47 -4.81
N PRO A 34 -4.77 -5.66 -5.84
CA PRO A 34 -4.70 -4.72 -6.96
C PRO A 34 -6.09 -4.45 -7.53
N VAL A 35 -6.36 -3.21 -7.93
CA VAL A 35 -7.64 -2.82 -8.52
C VAL A 35 -7.94 -3.69 -9.75
N ASP A 36 -9.09 -4.34 -9.74
CA ASP A 36 -9.57 -5.15 -10.87
C ASP A 36 -10.18 -4.26 -11.96
N VAL A 37 -9.32 -3.57 -12.69
CA VAL A 37 -9.71 -2.63 -13.75
C VAL A 37 -10.59 -3.28 -14.82
N LYS A 38 -10.40 -4.58 -15.09
CA LYS A 38 -11.19 -5.31 -16.09
C LYS A 38 -12.55 -5.67 -15.54
N GLY A 39 -12.60 -6.25 -14.33
CA GLY A 39 -13.86 -6.62 -13.68
C GLY A 39 -14.75 -5.42 -13.37
N LEU A 40 -14.15 -4.25 -13.10
CA LEU A 40 -14.85 -2.99 -12.84
C LEU A 40 -15.06 -2.12 -14.09
N ASN A 41 -14.58 -2.56 -15.26
CA ASN A 41 -14.67 -1.80 -16.52
C ASN A 41 -14.11 -0.37 -16.44
N LEU A 42 -12.97 -0.20 -15.75
CA LEU A 42 -12.28 1.08 -15.57
C LEU A 42 -11.25 1.29 -16.68
N GLN A 43 -11.67 1.89 -17.80
CA GLN A 43 -10.86 1.97 -19.01
C GLN A 43 -9.70 2.97 -18.90
N ASP A 44 -9.86 4.02 -18.10
CA ASP A 44 -8.94 5.14 -17.90
C ASP A 44 -8.09 5.01 -16.63
N TYR A 45 -8.25 3.94 -15.84
CA TYR A 45 -7.60 3.82 -14.54
C TYR A 45 -6.08 3.99 -14.60
N TYR A 46 -5.40 3.38 -15.57
CA TYR A 46 -3.94 3.53 -15.72
C TYR A 46 -3.52 4.82 -16.46
N ASP A 47 -4.47 5.49 -17.10
CA ASP A 47 -4.25 6.83 -17.66
C ASP A 47 -4.25 7.89 -16.56
N VAL A 48 -5.03 7.68 -15.50
CA VAL A 48 -5.06 8.55 -14.32
C VAL A 48 -4.01 8.12 -13.28
N ILE A 49 -3.99 6.84 -12.91
CA ILE A 49 -3.17 6.28 -11.83
C ILE A 49 -1.89 5.65 -12.39
N LYS A 50 -0.77 6.32 -12.14
CA LYS A 50 0.55 5.93 -12.68
C LYS A 50 1.29 4.88 -11.85
N ASN A 51 1.02 4.82 -10.56
CA ASN A 51 1.68 3.87 -9.65
C ASN A 51 0.61 3.16 -8.81
N PRO A 52 -0.09 2.15 -9.35
CA PRO A 52 -1.06 1.36 -8.60
C PRO A 52 -0.43 0.73 -7.36
N MET A 53 -1.16 0.69 -6.25
CA MET A 53 -0.71 0.10 -5.00
C MET A 53 -1.88 -0.50 -4.22
N ASP A 54 -1.61 -1.55 -3.46
CA ASP A 54 -2.59 -2.27 -2.64
C ASP A 54 -1.93 -2.97 -1.43
N LEU A 55 -2.73 -3.34 -0.43
CA LEU A 55 -2.25 -3.94 0.81
C LEU A 55 -1.57 -5.29 0.62
N SER A 56 -1.98 -6.10 -0.37
CA SER A 56 -1.31 -7.39 -0.62
C SER A 56 0.08 -7.20 -1.22
N THR A 57 0.25 -6.20 -2.09
CA THR A 57 1.57 -5.80 -2.62
C THR A 57 2.46 -5.26 -1.50
N ILE A 58 1.96 -4.35 -0.66
CA ILE A 58 2.72 -3.79 0.48
C ILE A 58 3.13 -4.89 1.45
N LYS A 59 2.20 -5.81 1.80
CA LYS A 59 2.50 -6.97 2.65
C LYS A 59 3.60 -7.84 2.05
N LYS A 60 3.51 -8.16 0.76
CA LYS A 60 4.52 -8.98 0.07
C LYS A 60 5.89 -8.30 0.09
N ARG A 61 5.95 -6.98 -0.14
CA ARG A 61 7.19 -6.18 -0.08
C ARG A 61 7.81 -6.17 1.32
N LEU A 62 7.01 -6.05 2.38
CA LEU A 62 7.48 -6.20 3.76
C LEU A 62 8.05 -7.59 4.04
N GLU A 63 7.39 -8.65 3.56
CA GLU A 63 7.80 -10.05 3.76
C GLU A 63 9.07 -10.40 2.97
N SER A 64 9.25 -9.81 1.79
CA SER A 64 10.44 -9.99 0.95
C SER A 64 11.60 -9.05 1.31
N LYS A 65 11.50 -8.27 2.39
CA LYS A 65 12.48 -7.25 2.79
C LYS A 65 12.81 -6.26 1.67
N HIS A 66 11.80 -5.91 0.86
CA HIS A 66 11.94 -4.92 -0.21
C HIS A 66 12.20 -3.53 0.35
N TYR A 67 11.50 -3.16 1.43
CA TYR A 67 11.69 -1.88 2.10
C TYR A 67 12.94 -1.92 2.98
N LEU A 68 13.81 -0.92 2.79
CA LEU A 68 14.99 -0.70 3.60
C LEU A 68 14.67 0.16 4.83
N THR A 69 13.65 1.01 4.73
CA THR A 69 13.19 1.89 5.81
C THR A 69 11.68 1.83 5.99
N ALA A 70 11.20 2.19 7.18
CA ALA A 70 9.76 2.29 7.41
C ALA A 70 9.08 3.38 6.56
N ASP A 71 9.80 4.46 6.25
CA ASP A 71 9.28 5.58 5.44
C ASP A 71 8.92 5.14 4.02
N GLU A 72 9.69 4.23 3.41
CA GLU A 72 9.34 3.64 2.11
C GLU A 72 8.02 2.85 2.17
N CYS A 73 7.78 2.13 3.26
CA CYS A 73 6.50 1.42 3.46
C CYS A 73 5.35 2.40 3.71
N ILE A 74 5.58 3.47 4.49
CA ILE A 74 4.58 4.51 4.75
C ILE A 74 4.21 5.21 3.44
N TYR A 75 5.19 5.51 2.60
CA TYR A 75 4.97 6.09 1.29
C TYR A 75 4.00 5.26 0.45
N ASP A 76 4.20 3.94 0.34
CA ASP A 76 3.30 3.08 -0.43
C ASP A 76 1.89 2.98 0.18
N VAL A 77 1.76 3.00 1.51
CA VAL A 77 0.46 3.07 2.18
C VAL A 77 -0.25 4.38 1.84
N CYS A 78 0.44 5.51 1.89
CA CYS A 78 -0.10 6.81 1.52
C CYS A 78 -0.46 6.87 0.03
N LEU A 79 0.40 6.34 -0.85
CA LEU A 79 0.17 6.27 -2.29
C LEU A 79 -1.11 5.50 -2.62
N MET A 80 -1.34 4.37 -1.96
CA MET A 80 -2.58 3.59 -2.12
C MET A 80 -3.84 4.43 -1.85
N PHE A 81 -3.85 5.19 -0.75
CA PHE A 81 -4.97 6.09 -0.45
C PHE A 81 -5.04 7.28 -1.40
N SER A 82 -3.92 7.89 -1.74
CA SER A 82 -3.85 8.99 -2.70
C SER A 82 -4.39 8.59 -4.07
N ASN A 83 -4.07 7.39 -4.56
CA ASN A 83 -4.61 6.86 -5.82
C ASN A 83 -6.14 6.74 -5.76
N CYS A 84 -6.67 6.26 -4.63
CA CYS A 84 -8.10 6.17 -4.41
C CYS A 84 -8.77 7.55 -4.45
N TYR A 85 -8.19 8.55 -3.77
CA TYR A 85 -8.71 9.91 -3.81
C TYR A 85 -8.62 10.52 -5.21
N ILE A 86 -7.49 10.39 -5.89
CA ILE A 86 -7.30 10.95 -7.24
C ILE A 86 -8.31 10.36 -8.23
N TYR A 87 -8.46 9.04 -8.23
CA TYR A 87 -9.34 8.39 -9.20
C TYR A 87 -10.83 8.62 -8.88
N ASN A 88 -11.23 8.46 -7.61
CA ASN A 88 -12.65 8.54 -7.25
C ASN A 88 -13.17 9.98 -7.11
N ILE A 89 -12.35 10.97 -6.72
CA ILE A 89 -12.80 12.38 -6.68
C ILE A 89 -13.04 12.94 -8.09
N ILE A 90 -12.38 12.41 -9.12
CA ILE A 90 -12.68 12.78 -10.51
C ILE A 90 -14.02 12.16 -10.98
N GLY A 91 -14.52 11.13 -10.28
CA GLY A 91 -15.71 10.36 -10.67
C GLY A 91 -16.96 10.52 -9.79
N ASP A 92 -16.92 11.28 -8.70
CA ASP A 92 -18.05 11.60 -7.80
C ASP A 92 -18.64 13.01 -8.03
#